data_AF-A0A353Z7K7-F1
#
_entry.id   AF-A0A353Z7K7-F1
#
_cell.length_a   1.000
_cell.length_b   1.000
_cell.length_c   1.000
_cell.angle_alpha   90.00
_cell.angle_beta   90.00
_cell.angle_gamma   90.00
#
_symmetry.space_group_name_H-M   'P 1'
#
loop_
_entity.id
_entity.type
_entity.pdbx_description
1 polymer ?
#
loop_
_entity_poly.entity_id
_entity_poly.type
_entity_poly.pdbx_seq_one_letter_code
_entity_poly.pdbx_strand_id
1 'polypeptide(L)'
;DLDLLNTTCEGPASLWRNDTPRIGHWLRIRLVDTLGNRDAVGARVTVHAGNRQWTREMNPSASYLASHDPRLHFGVGPETTYDSIEVEWSDGVKQTAPGGETDRELILTRGSTFRIVPLPPAR
;
A
#
# COMPACT_ATOMS: atom_id res chain seq x y z
N ASP A 1 6.62 11.75 2.47
CA ASP A 1 5.26 12.32 2.35
C ASP A 1 4.56 11.68 1.16
N LEU A 2 3.29 11.99 0.95
CA LEU A 2 2.52 11.53 -0.19
C LEU A 2 2.23 12.73 -1.10
N ASP A 3 2.70 12.64 -2.34
CA ASP A 3 2.43 13.63 -3.38
C ASP A 3 1.15 13.26 -4.14
N LEU A 4 0.51 14.27 -4.75
CA LEU A 4 -0.70 14.10 -5.54
C LEU A 4 -0.42 14.48 -7.00
N LEU A 5 -0.56 13.52 -7.90
CA LEU A 5 -0.63 13.77 -9.34
C LEU A 5 -2.10 13.83 -9.76
N ASN A 6 -2.51 14.97 -10.32
CA ASN A 6 -3.84 15.15 -10.90
C ASN A 6 -3.72 15.23 -12.42
N THR A 7 -4.53 14.43 -13.12
CA THR A 7 -4.66 14.46 -14.58
C THR A 7 -6.06 14.90 -14.96
N THR A 8 -6.18 15.78 -15.95
CA THR A 8 -7.46 16.28 -16.46
C THR A 8 -7.65 15.80 -17.90
N CYS A 9 -8.85 15.34 -18.26
CA CYS A 9 -9.17 15.01 -19.65
C CYS A 9 -8.92 16.23 -20.53
N GLU A 10 -8.09 16.08 -21.56
CA GLU A 10 -7.67 17.16 -22.47
C GLU A 10 -6.99 18.37 -21.79
N GLY A 11 -6.51 18.21 -20.56
CA GLY A 11 -5.82 19.25 -19.79
C GLY A 11 -4.41 18.84 -19.37
N PRO A 12 -3.60 19.80 -18.89
CA PRO A 12 -2.25 19.51 -18.40
C PRO A 12 -2.29 18.70 -17.09
N ALA A 13 -1.30 17.83 -16.90
CA ALA A 13 -1.09 17.19 -15.61
C ALA A 13 -0.56 18.21 -14.58
N SER A 14 -1.04 18.14 -13.35
CA SER A 14 -0.59 18.96 -12.22
C SER A 14 -0.01 18.08 -11.13
N LEU A 15 1.23 18.35 -10.71
CA LEU A 15 1.89 17.68 -9.59
C LEU A 15 1.86 18.58 -8.36
N TRP A 16 1.25 18.10 -7.30
CA TRP A 16 1.20 18.75 -5.99
C TRP A 16 2.15 18.02 -5.06
N ARG A 17 3.26 18.67 -4.74
CA ARG A 17 4.25 18.16 -3.80
C ARG A 17 3.81 18.47 -2.37
N ASN A 18 3.83 17.47 -1.52
CA ASN A 18 3.48 17.62 -0.12
C ASN A 18 4.75 17.82 0.72
N ASP A 19 5.12 19.07 0.99
CA ASP A 19 6.28 19.37 1.85
C ASP A 19 5.87 19.36 3.33
N THR A 20 5.97 18.20 3.96
CA THR A 20 5.73 18.04 5.41
C THR A 20 6.98 17.53 6.12
N PRO A 21 7.24 17.93 7.38
CA PRO A 21 8.27 17.29 8.19
C PRO A 21 7.99 15.79 8.25
N ARG A 22 9.04 14.96 8.20
CA ARG A 22 8.90 13.49 8.33
C ARG A 22 8.39 13.17 9.74
N ILE A 23 7.07 13.05 9.87
CA ILE A 23 6.39 12.74 11.13
C ILE A 23 5.83 11.31 11.01
N GLY A 24 6.34 10.43 11.88
CA GLY A 24 5.95 9.03 11.95
C GLY A 24 6.54 8.17 10.82
N HIS A 25 6.12 6.91 10.83
CA HIS A 25 6.57 5.85 9.95
C HIS A 25 5.45 5.37 9.04
N TRP A 26 5.81 4.71 7.95
CA TRP A 26 4.86 4.27 6.94
C TRP A 26 5.15 2.86 6.43
N LEU A 27 4.15 2.26 5.79
CA LEU A 27 4.28 1.03 5.01
C LEU A 27 3.52 1.19 3.71
N ARG A 28 4.13 0.73 2.62
CA ARG A 28 3.47 0.67 1.31
C ARG A 28 3.40 -0.78 0.87
N ILE A 29 2.20 -1.27 0.57
CA ILE A 29 1.95 -2.67 0.27
C ILE A 29 1.34 -2.82 -1.11
N ARG A 30 2.01 -3.59 -1.98
CA ARG A 30 1.50 -4.03 -3.28
C ARG A 30 1.07 -5.49 -3.18
N LEU A 31 -0.15 -5.81 -3.62
CA LEU A 31 -0.65 -7.18 -3.68
C LEU A 31 -0.63 -7.70 -5.12
N VAL A 32 -0.04 -8.87 -5.36
CA VAL A 32 -0.04 -9.52 -6.67
C VAL A 32 -0.80 -10.83 -6.57
N ASP A 33 -2.02 -10.86 -7.11
CA ASP A 33 -2.77 -12.11 -7.25
C ASP A 33 -2.33 -12.83 -8.54
N THR A 34 -2.09 -14.13 -8.42
CA THR A 34 -1.70 -15.01 -9.52
C THR A 34 -2.89 -15.69 -10.20
N LEU A 35 -4.11 -15.59 -9.64
CA LEU A 35 -5.32 -16.22 -10.18
C LEU A 35 -6.07 -15.37 -11.22
N GLY A 36 -5.48 -14.27 -11.68
CA GLY A 36 -6.04 -13.41 -12.74
C GLY A 36 -6.49 -12.03 -12.27
N ASN A 37 -6.77 -11.83 -10.97
CA ASN A 37 -7.01 -10.51 -10.38
C ASN A 37 -5.67 -9.82 -10.04
N ARG A 38 -4.81 -9.55 -11.02
CA ARG A 38 -3.39 -9.17 -10.82
C ARG A 38 -3.15 -8.09 -9.75
N ASP A 39 -4.02 -7.08 -9.69
CA ASP A 39 -3.92 -5.98 -8.73
C ASP A 39 -4.60 -6.25 -7.39
N ALA A 40 -5.19 -7.44 -7.23
CA ALA A 40 -5.95 -7.91 -6.08
C ALA A 40 -7.11 -6.97 -5.73
N VAL A 41 -7.84 -6.51 -6.74
CA VAL A 41 -8.99 -5.60 -6.54
C VAL A 41 -10.02 -6.28 -5.62
N GLY A 42 -10.44 -5.58 -4.58
CA GLY A 42 -11.34 -6.07 -3.54
C GLY A 42 -10.65 -6.82 -2.39
N ALA A 43 -9.34 -7.05 -2.46
CA ALA A 43 -8.60 -7.64 -1.34
C ALA A 43 -8.47 -6.64 -0.18
N ARG A 44 -8.56 -7.13 1.06
CA ARG A 44 -8.46 -6.33 2.28
C ARG A 44 -7.15 -6.62 2.99
N VAL A 45 -6.40 -5.58 3.32
CA VAL A 45 -5.14 -5.66 4.06
C VAL A 45 -5.31 -5.01 5.42
N THR A 46 -4.99 -5.75 6.47
CA THR A 46 -4.90 -5.25 7.84
C THR A 46 -3.46 -5.30 8.30
N VAL A 47 -2.92 -4.15 8.71
CA VAL A 47 -1.59 -4.02 9.30
C VAL A 47 -1.75 -3.86 10.81
N HIS A 48 -1.05 -4.68 11.58
CA HIS A 48 -0.96 -4.57 13.04
C HIS A 48 0.41 -3.99 13.42
N ALA A 49 0.43 -2.92 14.23
CA ALA A 49 1.66 -2.37 14.78
C ALA A 49 1.41 -1.83 16.20
N GLY A 50 2.05 -2.44 17.18
CA GLY A 50 1.83 -2.17 18.60
C GLY A 50 0.37 -2.44 18.99
N ASN A 51 -0.25 -1.46 19.65
CA ASN A 51 -1.66 -1.56 20.08
C ASN A 51 -2.66 -1.07 19.02
N ARG A 52 -2.24 -0.90 17.77
CA ARG A 52 -3.05 -0.31 16.71
C ARG A 52 -3.10 -1.21 15.49
N GLN A 53 -4.21 -1.11 14.76
CA GLN A 53 -4.37 -1.76 13.47
C GLN A 53 -4.99 -0.81 12.45
N TRP A 54 -4.61 -0.98 11.19
CA TRP A 54 -5.14 -0.23 10.07
C TRP A 54 -5.58 -1.17 8.99
N THR A 55 -6.82 -1.01 8.53
CA THR A 55 -7.39 -1.83 7.47
C THR A 55 -7.65 -0.98 6.24
N ARG A 56 -7.23 -1.46 5.07
CA ARG A 56 -7.57 -0.87 3.77
C ARG A 56 -7.98 -1.93 2.78
N GLU A 57 -8.90 -1.57 1.90
CA GLU A 57 -9.30 -2.39 0.76
C GLU A 57 -8.59 -1.89 -0.50
N MET A 58 -8.11 -2.83 -1.31
CA MET A 58 -7.50 -2.54 -2.59
C MET A 58 -8.57 -2.23 -3.62
N ASN A 59 -8.86 -0.95 -3.78
CA ASN A 59 -9.78 -0.44 -4.79
C ASN A 59 -9.08 0.66 -5.59
N PRO A 60 -8.62 0.36 -6.83
CA PRO A 60 -7.99 1.37 -7.68
C PRO A 60 -9.02 2.29 -8.35
N SER A 61 -10.31 1.98 -8.26
CA SER A 61 -11.37 2.76 -8.91
C SER A 61 -11.45 4.15 -8.32
N ALA A 62 -11.45 5.14 -9.20
CA ALA A 62 -11.67 6.55 -8.87
C ALA A 62 -12.97 7.03 -9.53
N SER A 63 -12.89 8.05 -10.39
CA SER A 63 -13.99 8.54 -11.22
C SER A 63 -13.88 8.01 -12.67
N TYR A 64 -14.71 8.53 -13.57
CA TYR A 64 -14.71 8.17 -14.99
C TYR A 64 -13.31 8.34 -15.61
N LEU A 65 -12.78 7.27 -16.22
CA LEU A 65 -11.44 7.21 -16.83
C LEU A 65 -10.27 7.55 -15.89
N ALA A 66 -10.45 7.42 -14.57
CA ALA A 66 -9.40 7.65 -13.58
C ALA A 66 -9.10 6.39 -12.77
N SER A 67 -7.82 6.20 -12.42
CA SER A 67 -7.35 5.08 -11.60
C SER A 67 -6.30 5.56 -10.61
N HIS A 68 -6.32 5.00 -9.40
CA HIS A 68 -5.31 5.25 -8.37
C HIS A 68 -4.17 4.24 -8.42
N ASP A 69 -3.05 4.59 -7.78
CA ASP A 69 -1.91 3.70 -7.61
C ASP A 69 -2.34 2.40 -6.87
N PRO A 70 -2.00 1.20 -7.39
CA PRO A 70 -2.47 -0.06 -6.83
C PRO A 70 -1.70 -0.52 -5.58
N ARG A 71 -1.04 0.42 -4.89
CA ARG A 71 -0.26 0.21 -3.67
C ARG A 71 -0.98 0.87 -2.50
N LEU A 72 -1.28 0.08 -1.49
CA LEU A 72 -1.91 0.53 -0.26
C LEU A 72 -0.88 1.23 0.62
N HIS A 73 -1.17 2.47 1.01
CA HIS A 73 -0.31 3.26 1.90
C HIS A 73 -0.88 3.30 3.32
N PHE A 74 -0.05 2.96 4.30
CA PHE A 74 -0.38 2.97 5.72
C PHE A 74 0.59 3.90 6.45
N GLY A 75 0.06 4.88 7.19
CA GLY A 75 0.84 5.62 8.18
C GLY A 75 0.67 4.94 9.54
N VAL A 76 1.75 4.39 10.09
CA VAL A 76 1.73 3.63 11.36
C VAL A 76 2.11 4.47 12.57
N GLY A 77 2.32 5.79 12.37
CA GLY A 77 2.63 6.73 13.45
C GLY A 77 4.02 6.46 14.03
N PRO A 78 4.22 6.45 15.36
CA PRO A 78 5.55 6.29 15.97
C PRO A 78 6.12 4.85 15.94
N GLU A 79 5.38 3.85 15.45
CA GLU A 79 5.90 2.47 15.44
C GLU A 79 7.00 2.33 14.38
N THR A 80 8.18 1.87 14.78
CA THR A 80 9.30 1.55 13.86
C THR A 80 9.22 0.13 13.29
N THR A 81 8.30 -0.68 13.81
CA THR A 81 8.06 -2.07 13.42
C THR A 81 6.56 -2.35 13.37
N TYR A 82 6.16 -3.31 12.54
CA TYR A 82 4.81 -3.86 12.52
C TYR A 82 4.85 -5.33 12.97
N ASP A 83 3.79 -5.81 13.63
CA ASP A 83 3.70 -7.15 14.23
C ASP A 83 3.27 -8.21 13.21
N SER A 84 2.31 -7.85 12.36
CA SER A 84 1.79 -8.73 11.32
C SER A 84 1.06 -7.96 10.22
N ILE A 85 0.94 -8.59 9.06
CA ILE A 85 0.04 -8.14 8.00
C ILE A 85 -0.88 -9.29 7.62
N GLU A 86 -2.17 -9.05 7.68
CA GLU A 86 -3.21 -9.97 7.24
C GLU A 86 -3.78 -9.50 5.90
N VAL A 87 -3.93 -10.43 4.97
CA VAL A 87 -4.53 -10.20 3.65
C VAL A 87 -5.69 -11.16 3.47
N GLU A 88 -6.88 -10.60 3.30
CA GLU A 88 -8.06 -11.32 2.83
C GLU A 88 -8.20 -11.05 1.34
N TRP A 89 -7.96 -12.07 0.51
CA TRP A 89 -8.05 -11.98 -0.94
C TRP A 89 -9.51 -11.85 -1.41
N SER A 90 -9.74 -11.44 -2.66
CA SER A 90 -11.09 -11.22 -3.21
C SER A 90 -11.96 -12.48 -3.24
N ASP A 91 -11.37 -13.67 -3.12
CA ASP A 91 -12.07 -14.95 -3.01
C ASP A 91 -12.21 -15.46 -1.57
N GLY A 92 -11.89 -14.61 -0.58
CA GLY A 92 -12.03 -14.92 0.84
C GLY A 92 -10.88 -15.72 1.45
N VAL A 93 -9.90 -16.14 0.65
CA VAL A 93 -8.68 -16.77 1.18
C VAL A 93 -7.95 -15.78 2.07
N LYS A 94 -7.50 -16.24 3.25
CA LYS A 94 -6.72 -15.42 4.18
C LYS A 94 -5.26 -15.83 4.17
N GLN A 95 -4.39 -14.83 4.21
CA GLN A 95 -2.95 -15.01 4.28
C GLN A 95 -2.38 -14.03 5.29
N THR A 96 -1.69 -14.56 6.29
CA THR A 96 -0.96 -13.74 7.29
C THR A 96 0.52 -13.85 7.02
N ALA A 97 1.22 -12.72 7.09
CA ALA A 97 2.66 -12.69 7.06
C ALA A 97 3.25 -12.05 8.32
N PRO A 98 4.47 -12.44 8.70
CA PRO A 98 5.11 -11.99 9.92
C PRO A 98 5.47 -10.50 9.88
N GLY A 99 5.69 -9.95 11.07
CA GLY A 99 6.15 -8.61 11.30
C GLY A 99 7.51 -8.27 10.70
N GLY A 100 7.83 -6.98 10.70
CA GLY A 100 9.05 -6.44 10.12
C GLY A 100 9.23 -4.96 10.42
N GLU A 101 10.22 -4.35 9.76
CA GLU A 101 10.52 -2.92 9.89
C GLU A 101 9.58 -2.06 9.02
N THR A 102 9.29 -0.87 9.52
CA THR A 102 8.53 0.16 8.79
C THR A 102 9.43 0.93 7.84
N ASP A 103 8.86 1.93 7.17
CA ASP A 103 9.49 2.79 6.16
C ASP A 103 9.96 2.05 4.91
N ARG A 104 9.18 1.05 4.51
CA ARG A 104 9.47 0.16 3.39
C ARG A 104 8.28 -0.04 2.48
N GLU A 105 8.59 -0.29 1.21
CA GLU A 105 7.63 -0.82 0.24
C GLU A 105 7.77 -2.34 0.18
N LEU A 106 6.63 -3.03 0.30
CA LEU A 106 6.51 -4.48 0.33
C LEU A 106 5.64 -4.94 -0.83
N ILE A 107 6.04 -6.03 -1.49
CA ILE A 107 5.20 -6.74 -2.46
C ILE A 107 4.84 -8.09 -1.87
N LEU A 108 3.54 -8.38 -1.75
CA LEU A 108 3.04 -9.72 -1.45
C LEU A 108 2.53 -10.36 -2.73
N THR A 109 3.12 -11.47 -3.13
CA THR A 109 2.52 -12.35 -4.13
C THR A 109 1.69 -13.40 -3.40
N ARG A 110 0.48 -13.67 -3.91
CA ARG A 110 -0.40 -14.70 -3.36
C ARG A 110 0.32 -16.03 -3.16
N GLY A 111 0.17 -16.62 -1.98
CA GLY A 111 0.82 -17.90 -1.63
C GLY A 111 2.34 -17.82 -1.44
N SER A 112 2.92 -16.62 -1.45
CA SER A 112 4.36 -16.38 -1.24
C SER A 112 4.60 -15.46 -0.03
N THR A 113 5.86 -15.30 0.36
CA THR A 113 6.27 -14.33 1.39
C THR A 113 6.40 -12.92 0.81
N PHE A 114 6.45 -11.91 1.69
CA PHE A 114 6.73 -10.53 1.29
C PHE A 114 8.13 -10.38 0.70
N ARG A 115 8.22 -9.61 -0.38
CA ARG A 115 9.48 -9.11 -0.92
C ARG A 115 9.60 -7.62 -0.63
N ILE A 116 10.69 -7.21 -0.01
CA ILE A 116 11.03 -5.79 0.19
C ILE A 116 11.46 -5.20 -1.16
N VAL A 117 10.88 -4.05 -1.51
CA VAL A 117 11.29 -3.26 -2.67
C VAL A 117 12.35 -2.26 -2.18
N PRO A 118 13.56 -2.26 -2.76
CA PRO A 118 14.54 -1.23 -2.46
C PRO A 118 13.97 0.13 -2.84
N LEU A 119 13.97 1.08 -1.91
CA LEU A 119 13.68 2.46 -2.26
C LEU A 119 14.77 2.98 -3.20
N PRO A 120 14.41 3.67 -4.30
CA PRO A 120 15.40 4.38 -5.09
C PRO A 120 16.16 5.37 -4.19
N PRO A 121 17.46 5.60 -4.43
CA PRO A 121 18.25 6.51 -3.61
C PRO A 121 17.58 7.89 -3.57
N ALA A 122 17.53 8.48 -2.38
CA ALA A 122 17.02 9.84 -2.21
C ALA A 122 17.87 10.80 -3.05
N ARG A 123 17.21 11.60 -3.89
CA ARG A 123 17.84 12.73 -4.59
C ARG A 123 17.98 13.93 -3.67
#